data_AF-A0A9Q1A3J6-F1
#
_entry.id   AF-A0A9Q1A3J6-F1
#
_cell.length_a   1.000
_cell.length_b   1.000
_cell.length_c   1.000
_cell.angle_alpha   90.00
_cell.angle_beta   90.00
_cell.angle_gamma   90.00
#
_symmetry.space_group_name_H-M   'P 1'
#
loop_
_entity.id
_entity.type
_entity.pdbx_description
1 polymer ?
#
loop_
_entity_poly.entity_id
_entity_poly.type
_entity_poly.pdbx_seq_one_letter_code
_entity_poly.pdbx_strand_id
1 'polypeptide(L)'
;MATVIIKRLAKSPFVLITVLVTLAAFFFTPRSPFKSFSNYTQQQRLFTAEELALYNGTDDTLPILLGILGSVFDVTKGKSHYGVGGGYHHFSGRDASRAFVSGNFTGDGLTDSLHGLSSTEVKSIVEWREFYFRSYTFVGKLVGRYYDSEGNPTKSLKGVEAKAARGTQLLEKQKKEEAKQPGCNSRWSQGEGGEVWCDDGFPRLVQRPLEIALTGKMSKRCACFTEDQLSEPGLEVYEGCDYLSKTCRV
;
A
#
# COMPACT_ATOMS: atom_id res chain seq x y z
N MET A 1 -34.06 -27.64 -43.18
CA MET A 1 -32.97 -26.68 -43.48
C MET A 1 -31.81 -26.72 -42.48
N ALA A 2 -32.01 -27.11 -41.21
CA ALA A 2 -30.93 -27.17 -40.20
C ALA A 2 -29.81 -28.21 -40.47
N THR A 3 -30.13 -29.33 -41.14
CA THR A 3 -29.18 -30.42 -41.42
C THR A 3 -28.13 -30.12 -42.49
N VAL A 4 -28.36 -29.11 -43.35
CA VAL A 4 -27.41 -28.71 -44.41
C VAL A 4 -26.37 -27.72 -43.90
N ILE A 5 -26.73 -26.90 -42.90
CA ILE A 5 -25.85 -25.87 -42.31
C ILE A 5 -24.74 -26.53 -41.48
N ILE A 6 -25.08 -27.58 -40.72
CA ILE A 6 -24.12 -28.33 -39.88
C ILE A 6 -23.03 -29.01 -40.73
N LYS A 7 -23.38 -29.52 -41.92
CA LYS A 7 -22.41 -30.15 -42.84
C LYS A 7 -21.48 -29.15 -43.54
N ARG A 8 -21.83 -27.85 -43.62
CA ARG A 8 -20.98 -26.82 -44.24
C ARG A 8 -19.97 -26.21 -43.26
N LEU A 9 -20.31 -26.10 -41.97
CA LEU A 9 -19.41 -25.58 -40.94
C LEU A 9 -18.20 -26.51 -40.70
N ALA A 10 -18.39 -27.82 -40.81
CA ALA A 10 -17.33 -28.83 -40.63
C ALA A 10 -16.31 -28.91 -41.78
N LYS A 11 -16.52 -28.19 -42.90
CA LYS A 11 -15.59 -28.17 -44.05
C LYS A 11 -14.88 -26.82 -44.22
N SER A 12 -15.03 -25.89 -43.27
CA SER A 12 -14.31 -24.63 -43.30
C SER A 12 -12.90 -24.82 -42.73
N PRO A 13 -11.83 -24.52 -43.49
CA PRO A 13 -10.46 -24.63 -42.98
C PRO A 13 -10.24 -23.74 -41.74
N PHE A 14 -10.98 -22.63 -41.61
CA PHE A 14 -10.93 -21.77 -40.42
C PHE A 14 -11.41 -22.46 -39.15
N VAL A 15 -12.47 -23.27 -39.21
CA VAL A 15 -13.00 -23.97 -38.02
C VAL A 15 -12.01 -25.04 -37.58
N LEU A 16 -11.44 -25.79 -38.53
CA LEU A 16 -10.44 -26.82 -38.24
C LEU A 16 -9.16 -26.21 -37.63
N ILE A 17 -8.70 -25.07 -38.15
CA ILE A 17 -7.54 -24.35 -37.62
C ILE A 17 -7.83 -23.82 -36.21
N THR A 18 -9.01 -23.26 -35.93
CA THR A 18 -9.35 -22.79 -34.57
C THR A 18 -9.41 -23.94 -33.54
N VAL A 19 -9.91 -25.12 -33.95
CA VAL A 19 -9.92 -26.30 -33.08
C VAL A 19 -8.50 -26.83 -32.84
N LEU A 20 -7.64 -26.83 -33.86
CA LEU A 20 -6.25 -27.28 -33.71
C LEU A 20 -5.39 -26.31 -32.88
N VAL A 21 -5.58 -25.00 -33.03
CA VAL A 21 -4.86 -23.98 -32.23
C VAL A 21 -5.29 -24.00 -30.77
N THR A 22 -6.58 -24.21 -30.49
CA THR A 22 -7.08 -24.33 -29.10
C THR A 22 -6.63 -25.64 -28.44
N LEU A 23 -6.60 -26.76 -29.17
CA LEU A 23 -6.04 -28.01 -28.68
C LEU A 23 -4.53 -27.88 -28.42
N ALA A 24 -3.77 -27.28 -29.33
CA ALA A 24 -2.34 -27.06 -29.15
C ALA A 24 -2.04 -26.13 -27.95
N ALA A 25 -2.80 -25.05 -27.75
CA ALA A 25 -2.66 -24.19 -26.58
C ALA A 25 -2.95 -24.94 -25.26
N PHE A 26 -3.83 -25.95 -25.28
CA PHE A 26 -4.10 -26.80 -24.12
C PHE A 26 -2.95 -27.78 -23.81
N PHE A 27 -2.18 -28.20 -24.82
CA PHE A 27 -1.01 -29.09 -24.66
C PHE A 27 0.30 -28.33 -24.39
N PHE A 28 0.42 -27.07 -24.82
CA PHE A 28 1.64 -26.26 -24.68
C PHE A 28 1.58 -25.20 -23.58
N THR A 29 0.50 -25.11 -22.81
CA THR A 29 0.57 -24.39 -21.54
C THR A 29 1.47 -25.18 -20.59
N PRO A 30 2.60 -24.63 -20.14
CA PRO A 30 3.38 -25.29 -19.10
C PRO A 30 2.42 -25.44 -17.93
N ARG A 31 2.12 -26.69 -17.58
CA ARG A 31 1.42 -27.05 -16.35
C ARG A 31 2.35 -26.55 -15.25
N SER A 32 2.17 -25.29 -14.81
CA SER A 32 2.86 -24.79 -13.64
C SER A 32 2.61 -25.85 -12.58
N PRO A 33 3.63 -26.35 -11.88
CA PRO A 33 3.36 -27.21 -10.75
C PRO A 33 2.52 -26.34 -9.84
N PHE A 34 1.21 -26.61 -9.81
CA PHE A 34 0.35 -26.18 -8.73
C PHE A 34 1.08 -26.73 -7.53
N LYS A 35 1.78 -25.84 -6.82
CA LYS A 35 2.30 -26.16 -5.50
C LYS A 35 1.08 -26.64 -4.76
N SER A 36 1.02 -27.95 -4.54
CA SER A 36 0.02 -28.57 -3.69
C SER A 36 0.10 -27.81 -2.39
N PHE A 37 -0.88 -26.94 -2.13
CA PHE A 37 -1.04 -26.32 -0.83
C PHE A 37 -1.40 -27.47 0.08
N SER A 38 -0.37 -28.04 0.68
CA SER A 38 -0.51 -29.06 1.70
C SER A 38 -1.33 -28.42 2.81
N ASN A 39 -2.59 -28.87 2.94
CA ASN A 39 -3.48 -28.56 4.05
C ASN A 39 -2.96 -29.28 5.31
N TYR A 40 -1.75 -28.96 5.74
CA TYR A 40 -1.42 -29.09 7.15
C TYR A 40 -2.02 -27.86 7.81
N THR A 41 -3.08 -28.08 8.59
CA THR A 41 -3.37 -27.27 9.78
C THR A 41 -2.16 -27.38 10.72
N GLN A 42 -1.02 -26.79 10.33
CA GLN A 42 -0.01 -26.42 11.29
C GLN A 42 -0.70 -25.41 12.21
N GLN A 43 -0.96 -25.85 13.44
CA GLN A 43 -1.32 -24.96 14.51
C GLN A 43 -0.31 -23.82 14.50
N GLN A 44 -0.79 -22.62 14.17
CA GLN A 44 0.07 -21.46 13.94
C GLN A 44 0.87 -21.22 15.22
N ARG A 45 2.20 -21.13 15.12
CA ARG A 45 3.04 -20.87 16.29
C ARG A 45 2.63 -19.55 16.93
N LEU A 46 2.48 -19.57 18.24
CA LEU A 46 2.22 -18.38 19.04
C LEU A 46 3.52 -18.01 19.76
N PHE A 47 3.86 -16.72 19.71
CA PHE A 47 5.04 -16.16 20.35
C PHE A 47 4.61 -15.28 21.51
N THR A 48 5.36 -15.28 22.61
CA THR A 48 5.33 -14.17 23.56
C THR A 48 6.29 -13.07 23.12
N ALA A 49 6.19 -11.88 23.74
CA ALA A 49 7.10 -10.78 23.43
C ALA A 49 8.55 -11.12 23.83
N GLU A 50 8.73 -11.82 24.96
CA GLU A 50 10.02 -12.27 25.47
C GLU A 50 10.64 -13.32 24.56
N GLU A 51 9.83 -14.27 24.05
CA GLU A 51 10.29 -15.27 23.09
C GLU A 51 10.68 -14.62 21.77
N LEU A 52 9.87 -13.70 21.24
CA LEU A 52 10.17 -13.00 19.99
C LEU A 52 11.47 -12.18 20.10
N ALA A 53 11.75 -11.59 21.26
CA ALA A 53 12.95 -10.78 21.51
C ALA A 53 14.27 -11.53 21.35
N LEU A 54 14.27 -12.87 21.46
CA LEU A 54 15.44 -13.72 21.21
C LEU A 54 15.86 -13.71 19.73
N TYR A 55 14.91 -13.47 18.82
CA TYR A 55 15.11 -13.52 17.37
C TYR A 55 15.44 -12.14 16.77
N ASN A 56 16.24 -11.35 17.49
CA ASN A 56 16.62 -10.00 17.10
C ASN A 56 17.79 -9.95 16.10
N GLY A 57 18.42 -11.10 15.80
CA GLY A 57 19.55 -11.22 14.88
C GLY A 57 20.93 -10.98 15.49
N THR A 58 21.06 -10.92 16.82
CA THR A 58 22.39 -10.91 17.50
C THR A 58 23.01 -12.29 17.62
N ASP A 59 22.20 -13.35 17.58
CA ASP A 59 22.66 -14.74 17.54
C ASP A 59 22.53 -15.26 16.10
N ASP A 60 23.68 -15.55 15.47
CA ASP A 60 23.75 -16.04 14.10
C ASP A 60 23.21 -17.47 13.92
N THR A 61 22.95 -18.19 15.01
CA THR A 61 22.34 -19.53 14.99
C THR A 61 20.81 -19.50 14.96
N LEU A 62 20.20 -18.33 15.23
CA LEU A 62 18.76 -18.12 15.24
C LEU A 62 18.29 -17.36 13.98
N PRO A 63 17.05 -17.60 13.52
CA PRO A 63 16.47 -16.75 12.48
C PRO A 63 16.21 -15.33 13.03
N ILE A 64 16.11 -14.36 12.12
CA ILE A 64 15.71 -12.99 12.44
C ILE A 64 14.20 -12.90 12.24
N LEU A 65 13.46 -12.62 13.30
CA LEU A 65 12.00 -12.49 13.25
C LEU A 65 11.56 -11.04 13.41
N LEU A 66 10.45 -10.68 12.77
CA LEU A 66 9.86 -9.35 12.83
C LEU A 66 8.34 -9.46 13.04
N GLY A 67 7.81 -8.68 13.98
CA GLY A 67 6.38 -8.55 14.25
C GLY A 67 5.79 -7.29 13.60
N ILE A 68 4.61 -7.41 13.01
CA ILE A 68 3.78 -6.28 12.56
C ILE A 68 2.30 -6.63 12.65
N LEU A 69 1.53 -5.82 13.39
CA LEU A 69 0.14 -6.04 13.77
C LEU A 69 -0.08 -7.45 14.36
N GLY A 70 0.91 -7.92 15.12
CA GLY A 70 0.94 -9.24 15.73
C GLY A 70 1.24 -10.39 14.76
N SER A 71 1.39 -10.16 13.45
CA SER A 71 1.89 -11.20 12.52
C SER A 71 3.40 -11.28 12.59
N VAL A 72 3.95 -12.49 12.73
CA VAL A 72 5.39 -12.72 12.86
C VAL A 72 5.95 -13.32 11.57
N PHE A 73 7.02 -12.72 11.06
CA PHE A 73 7.69 -13.09 9.82
C PHE A 73 9.16 -13.43 10.05
N ASP A 74 9.65 -14.45 9.37
CA ASP A 74 11.08 -14.71 9.22
C ASP A 74 11.66 -13.81 8.13
N VAL A 75 12.49 -12.86 8.56
CA VAL A 75 13.17 -11.87 7.74
C VAL A 75 14.66 -12.17 7.55
N THR A 76 15.11 -13.39 7.88
CA THR A 76 16.51 -13.81 7.79
C THR A 76 17.10 -13.64 6.39
N LYS A 77 16.29 -13.83 5.33
CA LYS A 77 16.74 -13.58 3.95
C LYS A 77 17.11 -12.11 3.67
N GLY A 78 16.65 -11.19 4.51
CA GLY A 78 17.00 -9.77 4.51
C GLY A 78 18.04 -9.41 5.58
N LYS A 79 18.93 -10.34 5.96
CA LYS A 79 19.92 -10.13 7.03
C LYS A 79 20.75 -8.85 6.90
N SER A 80 21.08 -8.40 5.69
CA SER A 80 21.76 -7.12 5.45
C SER A 80 20.98 -5.90 5.94
N HIS A 81 19.66 -6.01 6.04
CA HIS A 81 18.76 -4.96 6.47
C HIS A 81 18.37 -5.08 7.94
N TYR A 82 18.04 -6.30 8.40
CA TYR A 82 17.46 -6.56 9.72
C TYR A 82 18.45 -7.15 10.73
N GLY A 83 19.57 -7.69 10.27
CA GLY A 83 20.65 -8.17 11.13
C GLY A 83 21.42 -7.02 11.77
N VAL A 84 22.31 -7.35 12.71
CA VAL A 84 23.16 -6.37 13.40
C VAL A 84 23.92 -5.52 12.38
N GLY A 85 23.87 -4.19 12.55
CA GLY A 85 24.47 -3.21 11.65
C GLY A 85 23.61 -2.82 10.44
N GLY A 86 22.48 -3.50 10.20
CA GLY A 86 21.51 -3.13 9.17
C GLY A 86 20.64 -1.93 9.59
N GLY A 87 20.27 -1.08 8.62
CA GLY A 87 19.48 0.13 8.89
C GLY A 87 18.07 -0.12 9.43
N TYR A 88 17.56 -1.35 9.33
CA TYR A 88 16.23 -1.76 9.82
C TYR A 88 16.33 -2.75 11.00
N HIS A 89 17.50 -2.88 11.62
CA HIS A 89 17.71 -3.80 12.75
C HIS A 89 16.77 -3.53 13.94
N HIS A 90 16.34 -2.28 14.14
CA HIS A 90 15.42 -1.89 15.22
C HIS A 90 14.06 -2.62 15.19
N PHE A 91 13.67 -3.19 14.04
CA PHE A 91 12.43 -3.95 13.90
C PHE A 91 12.56 -5.43 14.32
N SER A 92 13.78 -5.94 14.44
CA SER A 92 14.05 -7.35 14.72
C SER A 92 13.69 -7.72 16.16
N GLY A 93 13.09 -8.89 16.33
CA GLY A 93 12.71 -9.46 17.62
C GLY A 93 11.56 -8.73 18.33
N ARG A 94 10.74 -7.95 17.64
CA ARG A 94 9.62 -7.23 18.26
C ARG A 94 8.49 -6.92 17.29
N ASP A 95 7.36 -6.48 17.83
CA ASP A 95 6.36 -5.74 17.07
C ASP A 95 6.57 -4.24 17.26
N ALA A 96 7.01 -3.58 16.17
CA ALA A 96 7.19 -2.13 16.11
C ALA A 96 6.27 -1.51 15.05
N SER A 97 5.01 -1.95 15.01
CA SER A 97 3.99 -1.51 14.04
C SER A 97 3.93 0.00 13.83
N ARG A 98 4.07 0.80 14.90
CA ARG A 98 4.05 2.27 14.80
C ARG A 98 5.20 2.82 13.95
N ALA A 99 6.39 2.26 14.08
CA ALA A 99 7.61 2.79 13.46
C ALA A 99 7.58 2.75 11.93
N PHE A 100 6.74 1.89 11.34
CA PHE A 100 6.55 1.80 9.88
C PHE A 100 5.98 3.06 9.23
N VAL A 101 5.31 3.93 9.99
CA VAL A 101 4.76 5.20 9.49
C VAL A 101 5.34 6.41 10.21
N SER A 102 5.73 6.28 11.48
CA SER A 102 6.30 7.41 12.22
C SER A 102 7.75 7.71 11.84
N GLY A 103 8.51 6.71 11.36
CA GLY A 103 9.96 6.82 11.17
C GLY A 103 10.74 7.02 12.48
N ASN A 104 10.09 6.96 13.64
CA ASN A 104 10.76 7.02 14.93
C ASN A 104 11.22 5.61 15.34
N PHE A 105 12.51 5.34 15.18
CA PHE A 105 13.15 4.06 15.52
C PHE A 105 13.76 4.03 16.93
N THR A 106 13.33 4.93 17.82
CA THR A 106 13.84 5.04 19.19
C THR A 106 12.74 4.81 20.21
N GLY A 107 13.10 4.30 21.39
CA GLY A 107 12.26 4.25 22.60
C GLY A 107 10.77 3.98 22.36
N ASP A 108 9.98 5.05 22.49
CA ASP A 108 8.52 5.10 22.39
C ASP A 108 7.97 4.85 20.97
N GLY A 109 8.78 5.04 19.94
CA GLY A 109 8.43 4.75 18.55
C GLY A 109 8.42 3.26 18.21
N LEU A 110 9.25 2.45 18.88
CA LEU A 110 9.35 1.00 18.70
C LEU A 110 8.27 0.24 19.50
N THR A 111 7.01 0.56 19.21
CA THR A 111 5.83 0.01 19.88
C THR A 111 4.82 -0.57 18.89
N ASP A 112 4.05 -1.53 19.38
CA ASP A 112 2.92 -2.11 18.68
C ASP A 112 1.67 -1.20 18.70
N SER A 113 1.63 -0.15 19.52
CA SER A 113 0.45 0.71 19.71
C SER A 113 0.24 1.70 18.56
N LEU A 114 -0.96 1.72 17.97
CA LEU A 114 -1.37 2.67 16.91
C LEU A 114 -2.17 3.86 17.41
N HIS A 115 -2.19 4.11 18.73
CA HIS A 115 -2.95 5.21 19.31
C HIS A 115 -2.59 6.57 18.69
N GLY A 116 -3.59 7.38 18.33
CA GLY A 116 -3.37 8.70 17.72
C GLY A 116 -2.96 8.69 16.24
N LEU A 117 -2.67 7.53 15.63
CA LEU A 117 -2.46 7.46 14.18
C LEU A 117 -3.77 7.70 13.44
N SER A 118 -3.70 8.25 12.24
CA SER A 118 -4.85 8.48 11.39
C SER A 118 -5.35 7.22 10.69
N SER A 119 -6.49 7.30 9.98
CA SER A 119 -6.98 6.17 9.18
C SER A 119 -6.08 5.81 8.01
N THR A 120 -5.41 6.79 7.38
CA THR A 120 -4.49 6.55 6.27
C THR A 120 -3.16 5.98 6.74
N GLU A 121 -2.64 6.47 7.87
CA GLU A 121 -1.44 5.90 8.48
C GLU A 121 -1.68 4.44 8.90
N VAL A 122 -2.81 4.14 9.53
CA VAL A 122 -3.17 2.75 9.89
C VAL A 122 -3.35 1.88 8.64
N LYS A 123 -3.93 2.41 7.56
CA LYS A 123 -3.99 1.71 6.27
C LYS A 123 -2.59 1.37 5.76
N SER A 124 -1.63 2.30 5.80
CA SER A 124 -0.26 2.05 5.38
C SER A 124 0.43 0.96 6.19
N ILE A 125 0.18 0.85 7.50
CA ILE A 125 0.70 -0.24 8.32
C ILE A 125 0.11 -1.60 7.90
N VAL A 126 -1.19 -1.65 7.60
CA VAL A 126 -1.82 -2.87 7.06
C VAL A 126 -1.18 -3.25 5.72
N GLU A 127 -0.95 -2.29 4.83
CA GLU A 127 -0.26 -2.54 3.55
C GLU A 127 1.18 -3.03 3.74
N TRP A 128 1.91 -2.53 4.75
CA TRP A 128 3.21 -3.07 5.12
C TRP A 128 3.10 -4.54 5.56
N ARG A 129 2.11 -4.89 6.38
CA ARG A 129 1.88 -6.29 6.77
C ARG A 129 1.61 -7.17 5.54
N GLU A 130 0.80 -6.70 4.60
CA GLU A 130 0.54 -7.43 3.34
C GLU A 130 1.80 -7.56 2.47
N PHE A 131 2.66 -6.53 2.45
CA PHE A 131 3.98 -6.63 1.84
C PHE A 131 4.81 -7.74 2.47
N TYR A 132 4.82 -7.87 3.81
CA TYR A 132 5.55 -8.95 4.49
C TYR A 132 4.96 -10.33 4.19
N PHE A 133 3.64 -10.48 4.12
CA PHE A 133 3.02 -11.73 3.68
C PHE A 133 3.46 -12.18 2.29
N ARG A 134 3.62 -11.22 1.36
CA ARG A 134 4.08 -11.50 0.00
C ARG A 134 5.59 -11.72 -0.09
N SER A 135 6.34 -11.06 0.78
CA SER A 135 7.78 -10.92 0.64
C SER A 135 8.56 -11.75 1.63
N TYR A 136 7.99 -12.31 2.69
CA TYR A 136 8.70 -13.06 3.72
C TYR A 136 7.88 -14.26 4.19
N THR A 137 8.52 -15.16 4.94
CA THR A 137 7.84 -16.35 5.44
C THR A 137 7.05 -15.99 6.70
N PHE A 138 5.73 -16.11 6.64
CA PHE A 138 4.90 -16.02 7.84
C PHE A 138 5.16 -17.25 8.74
N VAL A 139 5.54 -17.01 9.99
CA VAL A 139 5.92 -18.10 10.93
C VAL A 139 5.03 -18.19 12.16
N GLY A 140 4.14 -17.23 12.39
CA GLY A 140 3.20 -17.29 13.50
C GLY A 140 2.62 -15.95 13.91
N LYS A 141 2.08 -15.90 15.13
CA LYS A 141 1.42 -14.72 15.70
C LYS A 141 2.01 -14.38 17.06
N LEU A 142 2.09 -13.09 17.36
CA LEU A 142 2.48 -12.57 18.66
C LEU A 142 1.23 -12.43 19.54
N VAL A 143 1.24 -13.12 20.69
CA VAL A 143 0.22 -13.00 21.72
C VAL A 143 0.33 -11.63 22.38
N GLY A 144 -0.79 -10.91 22.48
CA GLY A 144 -0.84 -9.59 23.08
C GLY A 144 -1.97 -8.73 22.51
N ARG A 145 -1.62 -7.56 21.98
CA ARG A 145 -2.62 -6.56 21.54
C ARG A 145 -3.52 -7.07 20.43
N TYR A 146 -2.96 -7.77 19.45
CA TYR A 146 -3.65 -8.12 18.19
C TYR A 146 -4.20 -9.55 18.16
N TYR A 147 -3.56 -10.48 18.85
CA TYR A 147 -3.99 -11.85 19.00
C TYR A 147 -4.02 -12.27 20.47
N ASP A 148 -5.03 -13.03 20.87
CA ASP A 148 -5.10 -13.61 22.22
C ASP A 148 -4.20 -14.85 22.38
N SER A 149 -4.25 -15.47 23.56
CA SER A 149 -3.47 -16.67 23.90
C SER A 149 -3.80 -17.90 23.05
N GLU A 150 -4.92 -17.89 22.34
CA GLU A 150 -5.34 -18.95 21.42
C GLU A 150 -5.03 -18.59 19.96
N GLY A 151 -4.48 -17.39 19.71
CA GLY A 151 -4.17 -16.88 18.38
C GLY A 151 -5.37 -16.31 17.64
N ASN A 152 -6.48 -16.04 18.34
CA ASN A 152 -7.66 -15.44 17.74
C ASN A 152 -7.51 -13.91 17.64
N PRO A 153 -8.04 -13.26 16.58
CA PRO A 153 -8.02 -11.81 16.45
C PRO A 153 -8.77 -11.09 17.59
N THR A 154 -8.08 -10.18 18.29
CA THR A 154 -8.71 -9.36 19.33
C THR A 154 -9.60 -8.26 18.75
N LYS A 155 -10.33 -7.56 19.62
CA LYS A 155 -11.06 -6.33 19.26
C LYS A 155 -10.12 -5.25 18.68
N SER A 156 -8.88 -5.19 19.17
CA SER A 156 -7.89 -4.22 18.68
C SER A 156 -7.56 -4.46 17.22
N LEU A 157 -7.26 -5.71 16.83
CA LEU A 157 -6.97 -6.05 15.44
C LEU A 157 -8.18 -5.77 14.53
N LYS A 158 -9.39 -6.16 14.94
CA LYS A 158 -10.61 -5.82 14.20
C LYS A 158 -10.80 -4.30 14.03
N GLY A 159 -10.46 -3.52 15.07
CA GLY A 159 -10.47 -2.07 15.02
C GLY A 159 -9.45 -1.49 14.05
N VAL A 160 -8.25 -2.08 13.98
CA VAL A 160 -7.22 -1.73 12.98
C VAL A 160 -7.72 -1.97 11.57
N GLU A 161 -8.28 -3.15 11.28
CA GLU A 161 -8.82 -3.47 9.95
C GLU A 161 -9.95 -2.52 9.54
N ALA A 162 -10.90 -2.25 10.43
CA ALA A 162 -11.98 -1.31 10.18
C ALA A 162 -11.47 0.13 9.93
N LYS A 163 -10.45 0.55 10.69
CA LYS A 163 -9.84 1.87 10.55
C LYS A 163 -9.03 2.01 9.26
N ALA A 164 -8.34 0.95 8.83
CA ALA A 164 -7.66 0.86 7.54
C ALA A 164 -8.67 0.90 6.38
N ALA A 165 -9.77 0.15 6.47
CA ALA A 165 -10.85 0.18 5.46
C ALA A 165 -11.44 1.59 5.31
N ARG A 166 -11.66 2.30 6.42
CA ARG A 166 -12.04 3.72 6.40
C ARG A 166 -10.98 4.59 5.71
N GLY A 167 -9.69 4.32 5.96
CA GLY A 167 -8.58 5.00 5.27
C GLY A 167 -8.66 4.84 3.75
N THR A 168 -8.95 3.62 3.27
CA THR A 168 -9.13 3.34 1.84
C THR A 168 -10.29 4.13 1.26
N GLN A 169 -11.45 4.12 1.93
CA GLN A 169 -12.63 4.87 1.48
C GLN A 169 -12.36 6.39 1.41
N LEU A 170 -11.65 6.94 2.38
CA LEU A 170 -11.34 8.38 2.41
C LEU A 170 -10.37 8.76 1.29
N LEU A 171 -9.34 7.94 1.01
CA LEU A 171 -8.43 8.16 -0.12
C LEU A 171 -9.14 8.04 -1.47
N GLU A 172 -10.02 7.06 -1.64
CA GLU A 172 -10.82 6.92 -2.86
C GLU A 172 -11.75 8.11 -3.07
N LYS A 173 -12.40 8.58 -2.00
CA LYS A 173 -13.25 9.77 -2.05
C LYS A 173 -12.43 11.00 -2.44
N GLN A 174 -11.26 11.20 -1.81
CA GLN A 174 -10.35 12.28 -2.14
C GLN A 174 -9.91 12.22 -3.60
N LYS A 175 -9.52 11.05 -4.10
CA LYS A 175 -9.15 10.85 -5.51
C LYS A 175 -10.30 11.20 -6.46
N LYS A 176 -11.54 10.83 -6.14
CA LYS A 176 -12.72 11.16 -6.96
C LYS A 176 -13.02 12.65 -6.98
N GLU A 177 -12.90 13.34 -5.84
CA GLU A 177 -13.06 14.79 -5.78
C GLU A 177 -11.96 15.52 -6.55
N GLU A 178 -10.71 15.07 -6.43
CA GLU A 178 -9.58 15.68 -7.13
C GLU A 178 -9.61 15.44 -8.63
N ALA A 179 -10.13 14.29 -9.08
CA ALA A 179 -10.31 14.00 -10.50
C ALA A 179 -11.31 14.94 -11.21
N LYS A 180 -12.15 15.68 -10.45
CA LYS A 180 -13.06 16.69 -11.03
C LYS A 180 -12.31 17.93 -11.51
N GLN A 181 -11.12 18.22 -10.96
CA GLN A 181 -10.32 19.39 -11.34
C GLN A 181 -8.86 18.99 -11.61
N PRO A 182 -8.38 19.12 -12.86
CA PRO A 182 -7.04 18.67 -13.25
C PRO A 182 -5.96 19.33 -12.39
N GLY A 183 -4.95 18.54 -12.02
CA GLY A 183 -3.76 19.05 -11.35
C GLY A 183 -2.88 19.86 -12.29
N CYS A 184 -2.04 20.74 -11.72
CA CYS A 184 -1.05 21.47 -12.51
C CYS A 184 0.13 20.57 -12.89
N ASN A 185 0.75 20.89 -14.01
CA ASN A 185 2.09 20.41 -14.31
C ASN A 185 3.10 21.06 -13.36
N SER A 186 4.20 20.38 -13.07
CA SER A 186 5.27 20.92 -12.22
C SER A 186 6.65 20.46 -12.68
N ARG A 187 7.65 21.31 -12.49
CA ARG A 187 9.06 21.01 -12.68
C ARG A 187 9.90 21.67 -11.59
N TRP A 188 11.06 21.10 -11.30
CA TRP A 188 12.02 21.67 -10.35
C TRP A 188 13.43 21.60 -10.93
N SER A 189 14.21 22.65 -10.71
CA SER A 189 15.64 22.67 -11.02
C SER A 189 16.43 23.38 -9.93
N GLN A 190 17.69 22.99 -9.74
CA GLN A 190 18.54 23.51 -8.67
C GLN A 190 18.81 25.02 -8.79
N GLY A 191 18.87 25.56 -10.02
CA GLY A 191 19.17 26.97 -10.28
C GLY A 191 17.95 27.89 -10.37
N GLU A 192 16.77 27.35 -10.72
CA GLU A 192 15.58 28.16 -10.97
C GLU A 192 14.40 27.89 -10.01
N GLY A 193 14.57 26.97 -9.06
CA GLY A 193 13.53 26.59 -8.12
C GLY A 193 12.40 25.77 -8.76
N GLY A 194 11.24 25.78 -8.13
CA GLY A 194 10.05 25.10 -8.63
C GLY A 194 9.26 25.98 -9.61
N GLU A 195 8.58 25.35 -10.54
CA GLU A 195 7.62 26.00 -11.40
C GLU A 195 6.41 25.10 -11.61
N VAL A 196 5.22 25.70 -11.62
CA VAL A 196 3.96 25.03 -11.93
C VAL A 196 3.25 25.75 -13.07
N TRP A 197 2.59 24.99 -13.95
CA TRP A 197 1.84 25.57 -15.06
C TRP A 197 0.63 24.72 -15.43
N CYS A 198 -0.25 25.31 -16.23
CA CYS A 198 -1.42 24.67 -16.81
C CYS A 198 -1.35 24.76 -18.33
N ASP A 199 -1.52 23.64 -19.03
CA ASP A 199 -1.59 23.65 -20.50
C ASP A 199 -2.88 24.34 -20.97
N ASP A 200 -3.97 24.13 -20.23
CA ASP A 200 -5.24 24.82 -20.36
C ASP A 200 -5.66 25.41 -19.01
N GLY A 201 -5.94 26.72 -18.99
CA GLY A 201 -6.28 27.48 -17.79
C GLY A 201 -5.09 28.07 -17.01
N PHE A 202 -5.34 28.34 -15.72
CA PHE A 202 -4.46 29.06 -14.81
C PHE A 202 -4.25 28.28 -13.50
N PRO A 203 -3.01 28.19 -12.98
CA PRO A 203 -2.74 27.52 -11.72
C PRO A 203 -3.40 28.20 -10.52
N ARG A 204 -4.10 27.43 -9.68
CA ARG A 204 -4.62 27.87 -8.39
C ARG A 204 -4.31 26.87 -7.30
N LEU A 205 -3.98 27.39 -6.13
CA LEU A 205 -3.88 26.62 -4.90
C LEU A 205 -5.28 26.41 -4.34
N VAL A 206 -5.66 25.15 -4.14
CA VAL A 206 -6.93 24.75 -3.54
C VAL A 206 -6.67 23.87 -2.33
N GLN A 207 -7.46 24.09 -1.29
CA GLN A 207 -7.38 23.29 -0.08
C GLN A 207 -7.72 21.82 -0.36
N ARG A 208 -7.22 20.91 0.49
CA ARG A 208 -7.62 19.50 0.51
C ARG A 208 -8.42 19.22 1.79
N PRO A 209 -9.73 19.55 1.86
CA PRO A 209 -10.50 19.45 3.10
C PRO A 209 -10.57 18.03 3.65
N LEU A 210 -10.59 17.02 2.76
CA LEU A 210 -10.56 15.62 3.18
C LEU A 210 -9.23 15.26 3.86
N GLU A 211 -8.14 15.95 3.53
CA GLU A 211 -6.84 15.70 4.15
C GLU A 211 -6.79 16.10 5.63
N ILE A 212 -7.61 17.07 6.05
CA ILE A 212 -7.80 17.39 7.48
C ILE A 212 -8.36 16.18 8.21
N ALA A 213 -9.42 15.56 7.65
CA ALA A 213 -10.01 14.37 8.24
C ALA A 213 -9.05 13.17 8.22
N LEU A 214 -8.02 13.22 7.38
CA LEU A 214 -7.01 12.17 7.21
C LEU A 214 -5.74 12.38 8.03
N THR A 215 -5.36 13.60 8.37
CA THR A 215 -4.04 13.89 8.96
C THR A 215 -4.11 14.87 10.12
N GLY A 216 -5.27 15.49 10.35
CA GLY A 216 -5.42 16.64 11.24
C GLY A 216 -4.76 17.92 10.73
N LYS A 217 -4.14 17.88 9.54
CA LYS A 217 -3.43 19.00 8.92
C LYS A 217 -4.13 19.45 7.65
N MET A 218 -4.12 20.76 7.46
CA MET A 218 -4.53 21.37 6.20
C MET A 218 -3.37 21.37 5.22
N SER A 219 -3.64 20.93 4.00
CA SER A 219 -2.72 21.09 2.88
C SER A 219 -3.44 21.68 1.68
N LYS A 220 -2.66 22.17 0.73
CA LYS A 220 -3.14 22.72 -0.54
C LYS A 220 -2.54 21.91 -1.68
N ARG A 221 -3.25 21.82 -2.79
CA ARG A 221 -2.73 21.30 -4.07
C ARG A 221 -2.88 22.36 -5.15
N CYS A 222 -2.09 22.22 -6.20
CA CYS A 222 -2.31 22.97 -7.42
C CYS A 222 -3.42 22.31 -8.26
N ALA A 223 -4.32 23.11 -8.82
CA ALA A 223 -5.26 22.69 -9.84
C ALA A 223 -5.40 23.78 -10.93
N CYS A 224 -5.68 23.36 -12.16
CA CYS A 224 -5.82 24.25 -13.30
C CYS A 224 -7.27 24.67 -13.48
N PHE A 225 -7.56 25.96 -13.53
CA PHE A 225 -8.92 26.50 -13.71
C PHE A 225 -9.01 27.34 -14.97
N THR A 226 -10.14 27.28 -15.69
CA THR A 226 -10.40 28.18 -16.81
C THR A 226 -10.75 29.58 -16.31
N GLU A 227 -10.74 30.57 -17.19
CA GLU A 227 -10.95 31.98 -16.83
C GLU A 227 -12.29 32.24 -16.13
N ASP A 228 -13.36 31.57 -16.58
CA ASP A 228 -14.70 31.65 -16.01
C ASP A 228 -14.80 31.06 -14.60
N GLN A 229 -13.93 30.10 -14.28
CA GLN A 229 -13.90 29.45 -12.96
C GLN A 229 -13.08 30.23 -11.92
N LEU A 230 -12.30 31.24 -12.32
CA LEU A 230 -11.41 31.95 -11.39
C LEU A 230 -12.15 32.73 -10.29
N SER A 231 -13.45 32.95 -10.46
CA SER A 231 -14.32 33.58 -9.46
C SER A 231 -14.79 32.63 -8.34
N GLU A 232 -14.49 31.33 -8.45
CA GLU A 232 -14.86 30.36 -7.42
C GLU A 232 -14.18 30.68 -6.07
N PRO A 233 -14.88 30.48 -4.94
CA PRO A 233 -14.33 30.75 -3.62
C PRO A 233 -13.24 29.74 -3.23
N GLY A 234 -12.23 30.20 -2.50
CA GLY A 234 -11.17 29.34 -1.96
C GLY A 234 -10.04 29.02 -2.95
N LEU A 235 -10.02 29.70 -4.11
CA LEU A 235 -8.89 29.68 -5.04
C LEU A 235 -7.84 30.69 -4.58
N GLU A 236 -6.61 30.23 -4.39
CA GLU A 236 -5.48 31.07 -4.01
C GLU A 236 -4.44 31.16 -5.13
N VAL A 237 -3.88 32.35 -5.34
CA VAL A 237 -2.78 32.57 -6.28
C VAL A 237 -1.45 32.30 -5.56
N TYR A 238 -0.47 31.78 -6.28
CA TYR A 238 0.89 31.65 -5.75
C TYR A 238 1.46 33.02 -5.39
N GLU A 239 2.22 33.08 -4.30
CA GLU A 239 2.88 34.31 -3.87
C GLU A 239 3.78 34.86 -4.98
N GLY A 240 3.59 36.14 -5.34
CA GLY A 240 4.35 36.79 -6.41
C GLY A 240 3.96 36.40 -7.84
N CYS A 241 2.93 35.55 -8.03
CA CYS A 241 2.43 35.20 -9.36
C CYS A 241 1.30 36.15 -9.80
N ASP A 242 1.30 36.55 -11.07
CA ASP A 242 0.21 37.34 -11.64
C ASP A 242 -1.09 36.52 -11.70
N TYR A 243 -2.23 37.18 -11.49
CA TYR A 243 -3.54 36.53 -11.43
C TYR A 243 -3.86 35.76 -12.72
N LEU A 244 -3.52 36.29 -13.90
CA LEU A 244 -3.75 35.62 -15.19
C LEU A 244 -2.49 34.93 -15.72
N SER A 245 -1.50 34.66 -14.87
CA SER A 245 -0.35 33.88 -15.28
C SER A 245 -0.72 32.41 -15.48
N LYS A 246 -0.31 31.84 -16.62
CA LYS A 246 -0.41 30.39 -16.87
C LYS A 246 0.71 29.59 -16.21
N THR A 247 1.72 30.27 -15.70
CA THR A 247 2.93 29.69 -15.10
C THR A 247 3.33 30.46 -13.85
N CYS A 248 3.56 29.76 -12.74
CA CYS A 248 3.95 30.36 -11.47
C CYS A 248 5.23 29.70 -10.93
N ARG A 249 6.13 30.50 -10.35
CA ARG A 249 7.29 30.01 -9.61
C ARG A 249 6.88 29.63 -8.18
N VAL A 250 7.49 28.57 -7.65
CA VAL A 250 7.16 27.98 -6.33
C VAL A 250 8.40 27.62 -5.52
#